data_AF-A0A7C1TB59-F1
#
_entry.id   AF-A0A7C1TB59-F1
#
_cell.length_a   1.000
_cell.length_b   1.000
_cell.length_c   1.000
_cell.angle_alpha   90.00
_cell.angle_beta   90.00
_cell.angle_gamma   90.00
#
_symmetry.space_group_name_H-M   'P 1'
#
loop_
_entity.id
_entity.type
_entity.pdbx_description
1 polymer ?
#
loop_
_entity_poly.entity_id
_entity_poly.type
_entity_poly.pdbx_seq_one_letter_code
_entity_poly.pdbx_strand_id
1 'polypeptide(L)'
;MLRGFTLRSKRRYVLLEYTGEGEASAEEVLSKVRLLVAKLFGLVGLADVNPDLVYSWGGKVFVVAVRREGLEKLLASLVLDRSYSMKILSVTGSLRRAKKLIASMRK
;
A
#
# COMPACT_ATOMS: atom_id res chain seq x y z
N MET A 1 24.86 18.86 -18.03
CA MET A 1 25.20 17.42 -17.91
C MET A 1 24.36 16.81 -16.79
N LEU A 2 23.25 16.13 -17.11
CA LEU A 2 22.34 15.53 -16.12
C LEU A 2 22.91 14.19 -15.61
N ARG A 3 23.88 14.22 -14.70
CA ARG A 3 24.35 13.01 -14.01
C ARG A 3 23.35 12.61 -12.92
N GLY A 4 22.86 11.37 -12.96
CA GLY A 4 22.14 10.75 -11.83
C GLY A 4 20.65 10.47 -11.99
N PHE A 5 20.03 10.80 -13.13
CA PHE A 5 18.65 10.38 -13.41
C PHE A 5 18.64 8.93 -13.90
N THR A 6 18.20 8.00 -13.07
CA THR A 6 17.83 6.65 -13.50
C THR A 6 16.34 6.64 -13.82
N LEU A 7 15.93 5.96 -14.90
CA LEU A 7 14.52 5.83 -15.33
C LEU A 7 13.66 5.00 -14.34
N ARG A 8 14.25 4.51 -13.26
CA ARG A 8 13.57 3.65 -12.30
C ARG A 8 12.55 4.46 -11.50
N SER A 9 11.29 4.05 -11.59
CA SER A 9 10.23 4.59 -10.73
C SER A 9 10.55 4.35 -9.25
N LYS A 10 10.55 5.43 -8.46
CA LYS A 10 10.75 5.35 -7.01
C LYS A 10 9.47 4.84 -6.36
N ARG A 11 9.60 3.86 -5.45
CA ARG A 11 8.45 3.27 -4.74
C ARG A 11 8.47 3.59 -3.23
N ARG A 12 7.30 3.45 -2.63
CA ARG A 12 7.06 3.42 -1.18
C ARG A 12 6.29 2.15 -0.86
N TYR A 13 6.51 1.61 0.33
CA TYR A 13 5.93 0.36 0.79
C TYR A 13 5.07 0.67 2.00
N VAL A 14 3.76 0.52 1.84
CA VAL A 14 2.77 0.82 2.86
C VAL A 14 2.33 -0.49 3.51
N LEU A 15 2.50 -0.57 4.82
CA LEU A 15 2.03 -1.69 5.62
C LEU A 15 0.58 -1.41 6.00
N LEU A 16 -0.30 -2.34 5.64
CA LEU A 16 -1.72 -2.29 5.93
C LEU A 16 -2.10 -3.47 6.82
N GLU A 17 -2.95 -3.22 7.79
CA GLU A 17 -3.62 -4.22 8.61
C GLU A 17 -5.08 -4.30 8.18
N TYR A 18 -5.57 -5.50 7.87
CA TYR A 18 -6.97 -5.77 7.61
C TYR A 18 -7.73 -5.89 8.93
N THR A 19 -8.76 -5.06 9.08
CA THR A 19 -9.52 -4.89 10.34
C THR A 19 -10.82 -5.69 10.34
N GLY A 20 -11.21 -6.30 9.22
CA GLY A 20 -12.43 -7.11 9.14
C GLY A 20 -12.33 -8.41 9.94
N GLU A 21 -13.48 -9.03 10.16
CA GLU A 21 -13.57 -10.38 10.71
C GLU A 21 -12.91 -11.39 9.75
N GLY A 22 -12.19 -12.36 10.31
CA GLY A 22 -11.49 -13.38 9.52
C GLY A 22 -10.23 -12.89 8.78
N GLU A 23 -9.78 -13.68 7.81
CA GLU A 23 -8.60 -13.40 6.99
C GLU A 23 -9.01 -12.86 5.63
N ALA A 24 -8.20 -11.98 5.05
CA ALA A 24 -8.36 -11.51 3.68
C ALA A 24 -7.29 -12.11 2.76
N SER A 25 -7.68 -12.40 1.53
CA SER A 25 -6.73 -12.76 0.48
C SER A 25 -5.98 -11.53 -0.04
N ALA A 26 -4.81 -11.76 -0.63
CA ALA A 26 -4.03 -10.69 -1.27
C ALA A 26 -4.82 -10.00 -2.40
N GLU A 27 -5.58 -10.78 -3.18
CA GLU A 27 -6.34 -10.24 -4.31
C GLU A 27 -7.49 -9.34 -3.85
N GLU A 28 -8.20 -9.71 -2.79
CA GLU A 28 -9.25 -8.90 -2.19
C GLU A 28 -8.71 -7.56 -1.68
N VAL A 29 -7.60 -7.60 -0.94
CA VAL A 29 -6.96 -6.39 -0.41
C VAL A 29 -6.48 -5.47 -1.53
N LEU A 30 -5.81 -6.02 -2.55
CA LEU A 30 -5.35 -5.23 -3.68
C LEU A 30 -6.51 -4.62 -4.46
N SER A 31 -7.56 -5.40 -4.71
CA SER A 31 -8.78 -4.93 -5.39
C SER A 31 -9.46 -3.82 -4.60
N LYS A 32 -9.54 -3.95 -3.27
CA LYS A 32 -10.11 -2.92 -2.41
C LYS A 32 -9.28 -1.63 -2.42
N VAL A 33 -7.97 -1.73 -2.34
CA VAL A 33 -7.05 -0.58 -2.46
C VAL A 33 -7.25 0.14 -3.80
N ARG A 34 -7.29 -0.61 -4.91
CA ARG A 34 -7.52 -0.04 -6.24
C ARG A 34 -8.87 0.67 -6.33
N LEU A 35 -9.93 0.05 -5.79
CA LEU A 35 -11.27 0.61 -5.76
C LEU A 35 -11.34 1.91 -4.96
N LEU A 36 -10.72 1.96 -3.78
CA LEU A 36 -10.70 3.16 -2.93
C LEU A 36 -10.01 4.33 -3.64
N VAL A 37 -8.85 4.08 -4.25
CA VAL A 37 -8.12 5.11 -5.01
C VAL A 37 -8.92 5.56 -6.23
N ALA A 38 -9.48 4.62 -6.98
CA ALA A 38 -10.26 4.94 -8.18
C ALA A 38 -11.53 5.74 -7.86
N LYS A 39 -12.20 5.44 -6.74
CA LYS A 39 -13.38 6.19 -6.29
C LYS A 39 -13.08 7.65 -5.98
N LEU A 40 -11.90 7.94 -5.43
CA LEU A 40 -11.55 9.28 -4.99
C LEU A 40 -10.80 10.10 -6.06
N PHE A 41 -9.94 9.46 -6.85
CA PHE A 41 -9.04 10.14 -7.79
C PHE A 41 -9.18 9.66 -9.25
N GLY A 42 -10.14 8.78 -9.53
CA GLY A 42 -10.36 8.22 -10.87
C GLY A 42 -9.21 7.35 -11.38
N LEU A 43 -9.24 7.05 -12.68
CA LEU A 43 -8.24 6.22 -13.33
C LEU A 43 -6.86 6.86 -13.37
N VAL A 44 -6.79 8.19 -13.51
CA VAL A 44 -5.52 8.94 -13.49
C VAL A 44 -4.85 8.80 -12.12
N GLY A 45 -5.61 9.01 -11.04
CA GLY A 45 -5.09 8.80 -9.69
C GLY A 45 -4.66 7.35 -9.45
N LEU A 46 -5.42 6.38 -9.95
CA LEU A 46 -5.04 4.97 -9.84
C LEU A 46 -3.71 4.68 -10.57
N ALA A 47 -3.51 5.23 -11.77
CA ALA A 47 -2.26 5.09 -12.53
C ALA A 47 -1.08 5.79 -11.83
N ASP A 48 -1.32 6.92 -11.17
CA ASP A 48 -0.32 7.63 -10.37
C ASP A 48 0.10 6.82 -9.14
N VAL A 49 -0.84 6.17 -8.46
CA VAL A 49 -0.53 5.30 -7.31
C VAL A 49 0.16 4.02 -7.76
N ASN A 50 -0.34 3.40 -8.83
CA ASN A 50 0.08 2.09 -9.34
C ASN A 50 0.32 1.05 -8.22
N PRO A 51 -0.73 0.70 -7.45
CA PRO A 51 -0.61 -0.17 -6.30
C PRO A 51 -0.38 -1.62 -6.72
N ASP A 52 0.50 -2.28 -5.97
CA ASP A 52 0.95 -3.64 -6.20
C ASP A 52 1.18 -4.32 -4.85
N LEU A 53 0.61 -5.51 -4.65
CA LEU A 53 0.74 -6.21 -3.39
C LEU A 53 1.98 -7.11 -3.43
N VAL A 54 2.97 -6.78 -2.63
CA VAL A 54 4.31 -7.39 -2.69
C VAL A 54 4.60 -8.34 -1.53
N TYR A 55 3.72 -8.36 -0.53
CA TYR A 55 3.82 -9.26 0.62
C TYR A 55 2.49 -9.34 1.36
N SER A 56 2.18 -10.51 1.91
CA SER A 56 1.09 -10.73 2.86
C SER A 56 1.58 -11.64 3.99
N TRP A 57 0.93 -11.53 5.15
CA TRP A 57 1.21 -12.37 6.30
C TRP A 57 -0.06 -12.62 7.12
N GLY A 58 -0.35 -13.90 7.34
CA GLY A 58 -1.45 -14.38 8.20
C GLY A 58 -2.82 -13.82 7.84
N GLY A 59 -3.07 -13.49 6.56
CA GLY A 59 -4.33 -12.91 6.10
C GLY A 59 -4.73 -11.57 6.74
N LYS A 60 -3.85 -10.97 7.55
CA LYS A 60 -4.12 -9.76 8.34
C LYS A 60 -3.19 -8.61 7.99
N VAL A 61 -1.95 -8.87 7.63
CA VAL A 61 -0.98 -7.80 7.34
C VAL A 61 -0.50 -7.89 5.90
N PHE A 62 -0.49 -6.76 5.21
CA PHE A 62 -0.17 -6.66 3.80
C PHE A 62 0.83 -5.54 3.55
N VAL A 63 1.68 -5.70 2.54
CA VAL A 63 2.56 -4.64 2.06
C VAL A 63 2.17 -4.29 0.64
N VAL A 64 1.72 -3.06 0.45
CA VAL A 64 1.40 -2.51 -0.87
C VAL A 64 2.54 -1.59 -1.30
N ALA A 65 3.17 -1.92 -2.42
CA ALA A 65 4.13 -1.06 -3.08
C ALA A 65 3.41 -0.09 -4.01
N VAL A 66 3.65 1.21 -3.81
CA VAL A 66 3.10 2.29 -4.62
C VAL A 66 4.21 3.16 -5.20
N ARG A 67 3.91 3.93 -6.24
CA ARG A 67 4.80 5.01 -6.68
C ARG A 67 4.93 6.05 -5.58
N ARG A 68 6.13 6.61 -5.41
CA ARG A 68 6.42 7.58 -4.35
C ARG A 68 5.51 8.81 -4.48
N GLU A 69 5.27 9.25 -5.71
CA GLU A 69 4.46 10.41 -6.07
C GLU A 69 2.96 10.16 -5.85
N GLY A 70 2.52 8.90 -5.85
CA GLY A 70 1.14 8.50 -5.57
C GLY A 70 0.87 8.11 -4.11
N LEU A 71 1.86 8.20 -3.22
CA LEU A 71 1.71 7.79 -1.82
C LEU A 71 0.58 8.56 -1.12
N GLU A 72 0.56 9.89 -1.25
CA GLU A 72 -0.42 10.74 -0.57
C GLU A 72 -1.86 10.43 -1.01
N LYS A 73 -2.05 10.13 -2.30
CA LYS A 73 -3.34 9.69 -2.84
C LYS A 73 -3.80 8.37 -2.22
N LEU A 74 -2.90 7.39 -2.07
CA LEU A 74 -3.23 6.16 -1.36
C LEU A 74 -3.65 6.45 0.09
N LEU A 75 -2.86 7.24 0.82
CA LEU A 75 -3.12 7.54 2.22
C LEU A 75 -4.46 8.25 2.40
N ALA A 76 -4.75 9.26 1.59
CA ALA A 76 -6.04 9.95 1.59
C ALA A 76 -7.21 9.00 1.31
N SER A 77 -7.05 8.09 0.33
CA SER A 77 -8.09 7.10 -0.02
C SER A 77 -8.39 6.13 1.12
N LEU A 78 -7.36 5.73 1.89
CA LEU A 78 -7.51 4.85 3.04
C LEU A 78 -8.11 5.58 4.25
N VAL A 79 -7.71 6.83 4.50
CA VAL A 79 -8.25 7.64 5.61
C VAL A 79 -9.73 7.96 5.40
N LEU A 80 -10.17 8.13 4.14
CA LEU A 80 -11.56 8.41 3.79
C LEU A 80 -12.41 7.15 3.60
N ASP A 81 -11.84 5.94 3.79
CA ASP A 81 -12.60 4.70 3.77
C ASP A 81 -13.51 4.60 5.01
N ARG A 82 -14.81 4.87 4.82
CA ARG A 82 -15.83 4.77 5.87
C ARG A 82 -15.99 3.36 6.44
N SER A 83 -15.59 2.33 5.71
CA SER A 83 -15.65 0.95 6.21
C SER A 83 -14.52 0.63 7.19
N TYR A 84 -13.55 1.53 7.35
CA TYR A 84 -12.36 1.36 8.19
C TYR A 84 -11.68 0.01 7.99
N SER A 85 -11.78 -0.54 6.78
CA SER A 85 -11.46 -1.94 6.51
C SER A 85 -9.97 -2.26 6.50
N MET A 86 -9.16 -1.22 6.45
CA MET A 86 -7.72 -1.28 6.48
C MET A 86 -7.18 -0.16 7.35
N LYS A 87 -6.21 -0.50 8.20
CA LYS A 87 -5.45 0.45 9.01
C LYS A 87 -4.03 0.55 8.48
N ILE A 88 -3.52 1.76 8.33
CA ILE A 88 -2.12 1.98 7.97
C ILE A 88 -1.26 1.77 9.22
N LEU A 89 -0.35 0.81 9.17
CA LEU A 89 0.59 0.55 10.26
C LEU A 89 1.86 1.39 10.11
N SER A 90 2.41 1.47 8.90
CA SER A 90 3.67 2.17 8.64
C SER A 90 3.90 2.40 7.14
N VAL A 91 4.79 3.33 6.82
CA VAL A 91 5.29 3.55 5.45
C VAL A 91 6.81 3.46 5.46
N THR A 92 7.37 2.68 4.54
CA THR A 92 8.82 2.51 4.44
C THR A 92 9.33 2.72 3.02
N GLY A 93 10.63 3.01 2.90
CA GLY A 93 11.31 3.17 1.61
C GLY A 93 11.75 1.86 0.95
N SER A 94 11.70 0.72 1.66
CA SER A 94 12.16 -0.57 1.12
C SER A 94 11.38 -1.76 1.67
N LEU A 95 11.16 -2.75 0.81
CA LEU A 95 10.49 -4.00 1.19
C LEU A 95 11.22 -4.73 2.33
N ARG A 96 12.56 -4.68 2.35
CA ARG A 96 13.34 -5.29 3.44
C ARG A 96 13.00 -4.68 4.80
N ARG A 97 12.86 -3.35 4.87
CA ARG A 97 12.45 -2.68 6.13
C ARG A 97 11.01 -3.01 6.49
N ALA A 98 10.09 -3.04 5.50
CA ALA A 98 8.72 -3.46 5.72
C ALA A 98 8.62 -4.86 6.34
N LYS A 99 9.30 -5.85 5.74
CA LYS A 99 9.33 -7.23 6.27
C LYS A 99 9.95 -7.31 7.67
N LYS A 100 10.98 -6.51 7.96
CA LYS A 100 11.59 -6.44 9.31
C LYS A 100 10.60 -5.92 10.35
N LEU A 101 9.79 -4.91 10.03
CA LEU A 101 8.75 -4.39 10.92
C LEU A 101 7.67 -5.43 11.21
N ILE A 102 7.22 -6.14 10.17
CA ILE A 102 6.26 -7.24 10.34
C ILE A 102 6.85 -8.33 11.24
N ALA A 103 8.12 -8.69 11.02
CA ALA A 103 8.80 -9.67 11.87
C ALA A 103 8.93 -9.22 13.34
N SER A 104 9.09 -7.93 13.62
CA SER A 104 9.12 -7.41 15.00
C SER A 104 7.75 -7.37 15.66
N MET A 105 6.66 -7.25 14.90
CA MET A 105 5.28 -7.33 15.45
C MET A 105 4.89 -8.73 15.90
N ARG A 106 5.69 -9.75 15.55
CA ARG A 106 5.48 -11.15 15.96
C ARG A 106 6.00 -11.46 17.37
N LYS A 107 6.74 -10.54 17.99
CA LYS A 107 7.28 -10.68 19.35
C LYS A 107 6.35 -10.00 20.33
#